data_AF-A0A7W0F7J7-F1
#
_entry.id   AF-A0A7W0F7J7-F1
#
_cell.length_a   1.000
_cell.length_b   1.000
_cell.length_c   1.000
_cell.angle_alpha   90.00
_cell.angle_beta   90.00
_cell.angle_gamma   90.00
#
_symmetry.space_group_name_H-M   'P 1'
#
loop_
_entity.id
_entity.type
_entity.pdbx_description
1 polymer ?
#
loop_
_entity_poly.entity_id
_entity_poly.type
_entity_poly.pdbx_seq_one_letter_code
_entity_poly.pdbx_strand_id
1 'polypeptide(L)' 'MVEAIILGIVQGLTEFLPVSSTAHLILLPWFFGWKGDIDSLTFDVALHAGTLLALISCFWKDWVEIL' A
#
# COMPACT_ATOMS: atom_id res chain seq x y z
N MET A 1 12.60 -8.52 -3.31
CA MET A 1 12.90 -7.05 -3.42
C MET A 1 12.18 -6.43 -4.61
N VAL A 2 12.18 -7.09 -5.77
CA VAL A 2 11.32 -6.69 -6.91
C VAL A 2 9.84 -6.85 -6.56
N GLU A 3 9.43 -7.89 -5.82
CA GLU A 3 8.04 -8.05 -5.37
C GLU A 3 7.58 -6.86 -4.51
N ALA A 4 8.42 -6.42 -3.57
CA ALA A 4 8.08 -5.31 -2.67
C ALA A 4 7.85 -3.99 -3.43
N ILE A 5 8.63 -3.74 -4.50
CA ILE A 5 8.43 -2.57 -5.36
C ILE A 5 7.11 -2.69 -6.12
N ILE A 6 6.81 -3.86 -6.69
CA ILE A 6 5.55 -4.09 -7.42
C ILE A 6 4.35 -3.93 -6.50
N LEU A 7 4.37 -4.56 -5.32
CA LEU A 7 3.28 -4.47 -4.34
C LEU A 7 3.14 -3.06 -3.79
N GLY A 8 4.25 -2.33 -3.59
CA GLY A 8 4.21 -0.92 -3.19
C GLY A 8 3.56 -0.01 -4.24
N ILE A 9 3.86 -0.22 -5.53
CA ILE A 9 3.20 0.50 -6.62
C ILE A 9 1.71 0.15 -6.66
N VAL A 10 1.37 -1.13 -6.54
CA VAL A 10 -0.02 -1.58 -6.55
C VAL A 10 -0.80 -1.01 -5.37
N GLN A 11 -0.27 -1.05 -4.15
CA GLN A 11 -0.90 -0.41 -3.00
C GLN A 11 -1.08 1.09 -3.25
N GLY A 12 -0.01 1.78 -3.66
CA GLY A 12 -0.08 3.22 -3.91
C GLY A 12 -1.12 3.61 -4.95
N LEU A 13 -1.39 2.76 -5.94
CA LEU A 13 -2.44 3.01 -6.94
C LEU A 13 -3.84 2.59 -6.46
N THR A 14 -3.94 1.44 -5.83
CA THR A 14 -5.23 0.84 -5.43
C THR A 14 -5.81 1.42 -4.15
N GLU A 15 -5.01 2.05 -3.30
CA GLU A 15 -5.48 2.69 -2.06
C GLU A 15 -6.36 3.92 -2.35
N PHE A 16 -6.05 4.66 -3.43
CA PHE A 16 -6.84 5.82 -3.85
C PHE A 16 -8.04 5.45 -4.74
N LEU A 17 -8.11 4.20 -5.20
CA LEU A 17 -9.20 3.70 -6.03
C LEU A 17 -10.14 2.83 -5.18
N PRO A 18 -11.46 2.87 -5.38
CA PRO A 18 -12.41 2.04 -4.63
C PRO A 18 -12.41 0.59 -5.14
N VAL A 19 -11.25 -0.08 -5.13
CA VAL A 19 -11.02 -1.40 -5.75
C VAL A 19 -10.52 -2.48 -4.78
N SER A 20 -10.59 -2.25 -3.47
CA SER A 20 -10.06 -3.15 -2.42
C SER A 20 -8.56 -3.42 -2.58
N SER A 21 -7.74 -2.63 -1.89
CA SER A 21 -6.28 -2.72 -1.90
C SER A 21 -5.77 -4.06 -1.33
N THR A 22 -6.38 -4.54 -0.24
CA THR A 22 -6.07 -5.86 0.37
C THR A 22 -6.28 -7.03 -0.59
N ALA A 23 -7.31 -6.98 -1.45
CA ALA A 23 -7.56 -8.05 -2.41
C ALA A 23 -6.38 -8.20 -3.40
N HIS A 24 -5.85 -7.08 -3.89
CA HIS A 24 -4.74 -7.07 -4.85
C HIS A 24 -3.43 -7.51 -4.21
N LEU A 25 -3.16 -7.10 -2.96
CA LEU A 25 -1.98 -7.51 -2.21
C LEU A 25 -1.97 -9.02 -1.87
N ILE A 26 -3.13 -9.67 -1.79
CA ILE A 26 -3.21 -11.13 -1.59
C ILE A 26 -3.24 -11.87 -2.94
N LEU A 27 -3.97 -11.37 -3.93
CA LEU A 27 -4.13 -12.02 -5.23
C LEU A 27 -2.85 -12.02 -6.07
N LEU A 28 -2.06 -10.94 -6.05
CA LEU A 28 -0.84 -10.85 -6.86
C LEU A 28 0.23 -11.86 -6.41
N PRO A 29 0.62 -11.94 -5.12
CA PRO A 29 1.54 -12.97 -4.64
C PRO A 29 1.00 -14.38 -4.87
N TRP A 30 -0.31 -14.59 -4.72
CA TRP A 30 -0.93 -15.88 -4.98
C TRP A 30 -0.85 -16.29 -6.46
N PHE A 31 -1.12 -15.36 -7.38
CA PHE A 31 -1.07 -15.59 -8.83
C PHE A 31 0.36 -15.83 -9.33
N PHE A 32 1.34 -15.08 -8.81
CA PHE A 32 2.75 -15.22 -9.17
C PHE A 32 3.49 -16.32 -8.37
N GLY A 33 2.83 -16.97 -7.41
CA GLY A 33 3.40 -18.05 -6.62
C GLY A 33 4.43 -17.60 -5.56
N TRP A 34 4.40 -16.34 -5.14
CA TRP A 34 5.29 -15.74 -4.12
C TRP A 34 4.93 -16.21 -2.70
N LYS A 35 4.95 -17.52 -2.46
CA LYS A 35 4.64 -18.12 -1.16
C LYS A 35 5.88 -18.12 -0.26
N GLY A 36 5.91 -17.27 0.76
CA GLY A 36 6.76 -17.44 1.95
C GLY A 36 7.87 -16.41 2.19
N ASP A 37 8.07 -15.42 1.31
CA ASP A 37 9.18 -14.46 1.45
C ASP A 37 8.83 -13.15 2.15
N ILE A 38 7.53 -12.86 2.36
CA ILE A 38 7.07 -11.57 2.88
C ILE A 38 6.06 -11.84 3.99
N ASP A 39 6.33 -11.34 5.19
CA ASP A 39 5.34 -11.32 6.26
C ASP A 39 4.21 -10.38 5.84
N SER A 40 3.14 -10.97 5.30
CA SER A 40 2.06 -10.25 4.62
C SER A 40 1.42 -9.22 5.55
N LEU A 41 1.28 -9.50 6.85
CA LEU A 41 0.64 -8.56 7.77
C LEU A 41 1.53 -7.34 8.04
N THR A 42 2.80 -7.55 8.40
CA THR A 42 3.73 -6.45 8.69
C THR A 42 3.99 -5.60 7.45
N PHE A 43 4.08 -6.24 6.29
CA PHE A 43 4.28 -5.57 5.01
C PHE A 43 3.04 -4.76 4.58
N ASP A 44 1.84 -5.32 4.72
CA ASP A 44 0.59 -4.62 4.41
C ASP A 44 0.42 -3.38 5.32
N VAL A 45 0.77 -3.49 6.61
CA VAL A 45 0.73 -2.35 7.54
C VAL A 45 1.76 -1.29 7.17
N ALA A 46 2.98 -1.69 6.81
CA ALA A 46 4.02 -0.74 6.37
C ALA A 46 3.60 0.00 5.09
N LEU A 47 2.96 -0.70 4.16
CA LEU A 47 2.41 -0.14 2.93
C LEU A 47 1.29 0.88 3.20
N HIS A 48 0.34 0.56 4.08
CA HIS A 48 -0.71 1.51 4.52
C HIS A 48 -0.13 2.72 5.26
N ALA A 49 0.89 2.52 6.10
CA ALA A 49 1.58 3.63 6.75
C ALA A 49 2.26 4.55 5.71
N GLY A 50 2.83 3.97 4.66
CA GLY A 50 3.40 4.72 3.54
C GLY A 50 2.37 5.57 2.80
N THR A 51 1.20 5.01 2.46
CA THR A 51 0.13 5.76 1.78
C THR A 51 -0.47 6.85 2.69
N LEU A 52 -0.62 6.57 3.99
CA LEU A 52 -1.04 7.56 4.97
C LEU A 52 -0.05 8.73 5.06
N LEU A 53 1.26 8.45 5.15
CA LEU A 53 2.29 9.50 5.17
C LEU A 53 2.30 10.33 3.87
N ALA A 54 2.08 9.69 2.72
CA ALA A 54 1.95 10.38 1.44
C ALA A 54 0.76 11.35 1.47
N LEU A 55 -0.40 10.93 1.98
CA LEU A 55 -1.59 11.78 2.13
C LEU A 55 -1.35 12.95 3.08
N ILE A 56 -0.77 12.69 4.25
CA ILE A 56 -0.44 13.74 5.24
C ILE A 56 0.51 14.77 4.62
N SER A 57 1.51 14.31 3.88
CA SER A 57 2.50 15.20 3.25
C SER A 57 1.92 16.00 2.08
N CYS A 58 1.09 15.38 1.24
CA CYS A 58 0.44 16.03 0.11
C CYS A 58 -0.58 17.09 0.54
N PHE A 59 -1.41 16.77 1.54
CA PHE A 59 -2.46 17.65 2.05
C PHE A 59 -2.03 18.42 3.30
N TRP A 60 -0.71 18.56 3.55
CA TRP A 60 -0.18 19.17 4.76
C TRP A 60 -0.75 20.57 5.01
N LYS A 61 -0.93 21.36 3.94
CA LYS A 61 -1.51 22.71 4.04
C LYS A 61 -2.98 22.68 4.44
N ASP A 62 -3.77 21.78 3.85
CA ASP A 62 -5.18 21.61 4.19
C ASP A 62 -5.34 21.13 5.64
N TRP A 63 -4.48 20.22 6.09
CA TRP A 63 -4.45 19.76 7.49
C TRP A 63 -4.17 20.90 8.47
N VAL A 64 -3.22 21.79 8.14
CA VAL A 64 -2.88 22.96 8.98
C VAL A 64 -3.99 24.02 8.93
N GLU A 65 -4.72 24.14 7.83
CA GLU A 65 -5.84 25.08 7.71
C GLU A 65 -7.08 24.62 8.49
N ILE A 66 -7.30 23.31 8.60
CA ILE A 66 -8.43 22.72 9.34
C ILE A 66 -8.23 22.78 10.87
N LEU A 67 -6.99 22.85 11.34
CA LEU A 67 -6.59 22.68 12.75
C LEU A 67 -6.37 24.03 13.46
#